data_AF-A0A183NHE8-F1
#
_entry.id   AF-A0A183NHE8-F1
#
_cell.length_a   1.000
_cell.length_b   1.000
_cell.length_c   1.000
_cell.angle_alpha   90.00
_cell.angle_beta   90.00
_cell.angle_gamma   90.00
#
_symmetry.space_group_name_H-M   'P 1'
#
loop_
_entity.id
_entity.type
_entity.pdbx_description
1 polymer ?
#
loop_
_entity_poly.entity_id
_entity_poly.type
_entity_poly.pdbx_seq_one_letter_code
_entity_poly.pdbx_strand_id
1 'polypeptide(L)'
;MSRQFYCMGRKIGELRKRSSRKYRCLSTVVYAKHFGSVDRTLLATTYCGKNKAEEEIRKKRWKWIGHTLRKALNCITRQALTWNPQGQRKRGRPKNTLGREMEIDMRKMNKNWMELAKKAEDRVGWRMLVGGLCSTGSNRRN
;
A
#
# COMPACT_ATOMS: atom_id res chain seq x y z
N MET A 1 -44.45 -13.48 -20.08
CA MET A 1 -43.90 -12.11 -20.18
C MET A 1 -42.41 -12.19 -20.48
N SER A 2 -41.95 -11.38 -21.44
CA SER A 2 -40.63 -11.46 -22.04
C SER A 2 -39.48 -11.08 -21.11
N ARG A 3 -38.27 -11.60 -21.37
CA ARG A 3 -37.09 -10.75 -21.46
C ARG A 3 -36.00 -11.39 -22.32
N GLN A 4 -35.85 -10.82 -23.51
CA GLN A 4 -34.69 -10.97 -24.37
C GLN A 4 -33.43 -10.49 -23.63
N PHE A 5 -32.33 -11.24 -23.72
CA PHE A 5 -31.01 -10.63 -23.76
C PHE A 5 -30.31 -11.17 -25.00
N TYR A 6 -30.25 -10.31 -26.00
CA TYR A 6 -29.55 -10.48 -27.25
C TYR A 6 -28.04 -10.44 -26.97
N CYS A 7 -27.34 -11.56 -27.12
CA CYS A 7 -25.88 -11.57 -27.18
C CYS A 7 -25.47 -11.67 -28.64
N MET A 8 -25.24 -10.51 -29.25
CA MET A 8 -24.60 -10.36 -30.55
C MET A 8 -23.31 -11.17 -30.62
N GLY A 9 -23.20 -11.95 -31.68
CA GLY A 9 -22.04 -12.77 -31.96
C GLY A 9 -20.75 -11.95 -32.11
N ARG A 10 -19.67 -12.51 -31.58
CA ARG A 10 -18.34 -12.36 -32.18
C ARG A 10 -18.04 -13.65 -32.94
N LYS A 11 -18.27 -13.61 -34.26
CA LYS A 11 -17.58 -14.48 -35.21
C LYS A 11 -16.09 -14.12 -35.15
N ILE A 12 -15.32 -14.86 -34.35
CA ILE A 12 -13.88 -14.97 -34.55
C ILE A 12 -13.71 -16.18 -35.47
N GLY A 13 -13.06 -15.92 -36.61
CA GLY A 13 -13.03 -16.77 -37.80
C GLY A 13 -12.90 -18.27 -37.53
N GLU A 14 -13.64 -19.02 -38.33
CA GLU A 14 -13.58 -20.46 -38.44
C GLU A 14 -12.14 -20.93 -38.64
N LEU A 15 -11.54 -21.52 -37.60
CA LEU A 15 -10.50 -22.53 -37.77
C LEU A 15 -11.13 -23.89 -37.49
N ARG A 16 -11.63 -24.44 -38.60
CA ARG A 16 -11.85 -25.86 -38.92
C ARG A 16 -11.36 -26.82 -37.83
N LYS A 17 -12.28 -27.61 -37.27
CA LYS A 17 -12.03 -28.70 -36.30
C LYS A 17 -10.78 -29.50 -36.67
N ARG A 18 -9.79 -29.58 -35.76
CA ARG A 18 -8.73 -30.60 -35.81
C ARG A 18 -8.61 -31.27 -34.44
N SER A 19 -9.48 -32.25 -34.20
CA SER A 19 -9.55 -33.04 -32.97
C SER A 19 -8.42 -34.07 -32.92
N SER A 20 -7.26 -33.66 -32.42
CA SER A 20 -6.20 -34.57 -31.96
C SER A 20 -6.02 -34.37 -30.46
N ARG A 21 -6.00 -35.47 -29.68
CA ARG A 21 -5.72 -35.45 -28.22
C ARG A 21 -4.45 -34.65 -27.91
N LYS A 22 -3.43 -34.72 -28.79
CA LYS A 22 -2.16 -33.98 -28.66
C LYS A 22 -2.36 -32.46 -28.72
N TYR A 23 -3.21 -31.96 -29.63
CA TYR A 23 -3.42 -30.52 -29.80
C TYR A 23 -4.23 -29.91 -28.65
N ARG A 24 -5.18 -30.68 -28.08
CA ARG A 24 -5.94 -30.25 -26.89
C ARG A 24 -5.03 -30.16 -25.66
N CYS A 25 -4.15 -31.15 -25.45
CA CYS A 25 -3.16 -31.14 -24.37
C CYS A 25 -2.18 -29.96 -24.48
N LEU A 26 -1.62 -29.72 -25.68
CA LEU A 26 -0.71 -28.60 -25.91
C LEU A 26 -1.40 -27.25 -25.68
N SER A 27 -2.64 -27.08 -26.14
CA SER A 27 -3.40 -25.85 -25.91
C SER A 27 -3.64 -25.59 -24.42
N THR A 28 -3.94 -26.63 -23.63
CA THR A 28 -4.12 -26.49 -22.17
C THR A 28 -2.81 -26.15 -21.46
N VAL A 29 -1.69 -26.77 -21.86
CA VAL A 29 -0.35 -26.46 -21.30
C VAL A 29 0.06 -25.03 -21.62
N VAL A 30 -0.17 -24.57 -22.85
CA VAL A 30 0.10 -23.20 -23.28
C VAL A 30 -0.80 -22.21 -22.54
N TYR A 31 -2.09 -22.51 -22.40
CA TYR A 31 -3.03 -21.65 -21.66
C TYR A 31 -2.67 -21.56 -20.17
N ALA A 32 -2.34 -22.67 -19.50
CA ALA A 32 -1.91 -22.69 -18.10
C ALA A 32 -0.60 -21.92 -17.88
N LYS A 33 0.37 -22.05 -18.80
CA LYS A 33 1.65 -21.34 -18.74
C LYS A 33 1.48 -19.83 -18.93
N HIS A 34 0.62 -19.42 -19.86
CA HIS A 34 0.33 -18.00 -20.10
C HIS A 34 -0.52 -17.39 -18.99
N PHE A 35 -1.59 -18.05 -18.55
CA PHE A 35 -2.52 -17.50 -17.55
C PHE A 35 -1.82 -17.28 -16.20
N GLY A 36 -1.05 -18.27 -15.73
CA GLY A 36 -0.26 -18.13 -14.49
C GLY A 36 0.81 -17.04 -14.58
N SER A 37 1.37 -16.77 -15.76
CA SER A 37 2.35 -15.69 -15.96
C SER A 37 1.71 -14.30 -15.96
N VAL A 38 0.51 -14.16 -16.53
CA VAL A 38 -0.23 -12.89 -16.62
C VAL A 38 -0.79 -12.50 -15.26
N ASP A 39 -1.39 -13.44 -14.52
CA ASP A 39 -1.89 -13.18 -13.17
C ASP A 39 -0.76 -12.80 -12.21
N ARG A 40 0.40 -13.44 -12.32
CA ARG A 40 1.58 -13.11 -11.51
C ARG A 40 2.13 -11.72 -11.85
N THR A 41 2.07 -11.32 -13.12
CA THR A 41 2.48 -9.99 -13.58
C THR A 41 1.50 -8.92 -13.11
N LEU A 42 0.19 -9.17 -13.21
CA LEU A 42 -0.88 -8.30 -12.70
C LEU A 42 -0.82 -8.17 -11.17
N LEU A 43 -0.60 -9.25 -10.44
CA LEU A 43 -0.42 -9.22 -8.99
C LEU A 43 0.82 -8.42 -8.60
N ALA A 44 1.93 -8.59 -9.32
CA ALA A 44 3.16 -7.84 -9.09
C ALA A 44 3.00 -6.33 -9.37
N THR A 45 2.34 -5.95 -10.48
CA THR A 45 2.12 -4.54 -10.82
C THR A 45 1.15 -3.87 -9.85
N THR A 46 0.08 -4.58 -9.46
CA THR A 46 -0.93 -4.07 -8.52
C THR A 46 -0.35 -3.93 -7.10
N TYR A 47 0.46 -4.89 -6.65
CA TYR A 47 1.16 -4.82 -5.36
C TYR A 47 2.21 -3.72 -5.34
N CYS A 48 3.02 -3.59 -6.40
CA CYS A 48 4.04 -2.56 -6.52
C CYS A 48 3.44 -1.13 -6.54
N GLY A 49 2.30 -0.93 -7.21
CA GLY A 49 1.58 0.35 -7.19
C GLY A 49 1.02 0.73 -5.82
N LYS A 50 0.45 -0.24 -5.10
CA LYS A 50 -0.09 -0.03 -3.73
C LYS A 50 1.00 0.37 -2.73
N ASN A 51 2.14 -0.31 -2.75
CA ASN A 51 3.24 -0.02 -1.84
C ASN A 51 3.82 1.39 -2.06
N LYS A 52 3.93 1.85 -3.32
CA LYS A 52 4.38 3.21 -3.63
C LYS A 52 3.45 4.27 -3.04
N ALA A 53 2.13 4.06 -3.13
CA ALA A 53 1.16 4.99 -2.56
C ALA A 53 1.26 5.05 -1.02
N GLU A 54 1.38 3.90 -0.36
CA GLU A 54 1.53 3.82 1.10
C GLU A 54 2.83 4.48 1.59
N GLU A 55 3.94 4.28 0.87
CA GLU A 55 5.21 4.95 1.18
C GLU A 55 5.12 6.48 1.05
N GLU A 56 4.46 6.99 0.02
CA GLU A 56 4.28 8.43 -0.16
C GLU A 56 3.35 9.03 0.90
N ILE A 57 2.27 8.34 1.27
CA ILE A 57 1.38 8.74 2.38
C ILE A 57 2.18 8.81 3.69
N ARG A 58 3.01 7.80 3.94
CA ARG A 58 3.87 7.75 5.13
C ARG A 58 4.93 8.85 5.15
N LYS A 59 5.60 9.13 4.03
CA LYS A 59 6.52 10.28 3.89
C LYS A 59 5.83 11.59 4.22
N LYS A 60 4.65 11.84 3.65
CA LYS A 60 3.87 13.07 3.90
C LYS A 60 3.48 13.19 5.37
N ARG A 61 3.03 12.09 5.97
CA ARG A 61 2.72 12.04 7.41
C ARG A 61 3.93 12.39 8.27
N TRP A 62 5.07 11.76 8.05
CA TRP A 62 6.31 12.04 8.80
C TRP A 62 6.87 13.45 8.57
N LYS A 63 6.69 14.02 7.38
CA LYS A 63 6.96 15.45 7.15
C LYS A 63 6.08 16.36 8.00
N TRP A 64 4.78 16.07 8.07
CA TRP A 64 3.83 16.83 8.89
C TRP A 64 4.15 16.73 10.38
N ILE A 65 4.44 15.53 10.90
CA ILE A 65 4.82 15.31 12.30
C ILE A 65 6.07 16.12 12.65
N GLY A 66 7.09 16.10 11.80
CA GLY A 66 8.31 16.88 12.05
C GLY A 66 8.06 18.39 12.03
N HIS A 67 7.11 18.88 11.25
CA HIS A 67 6.69 20.28 11.32
C HIS A 67 5.99 20.60 12.64
N THR A 68 5.09 19.75 13.10
CA THR A 68 4.34 19.95 14.35
C THR A 68 5.23 19.81 15.58
N LEU A 69 6.17 18.86 15.61
CA LEU A 69 7.13 18.68 16.70
C LEU A 69 8.09 19.86 16.87
N ARG A 70 8.36 20.61 15.79
CA ARG A 70 9.16 21.85 15.84
C ARG A 70 8.39 23.06 16.36
N LYS A 71 7.07 23.00 16.46
CA LYS A 71 6.29 24.08 17.09
C LYS A 71 6.52 24.08 18.60
N ALA A 72 6.25 25.21 19.24
CA ALA A 72 6.30 25.34 20.70
C ALA A 72 5.48 24.23 21.38
N LEU A 73 5.96 23.76 22.55
CA LEU A 73 5.30 22.72 23.35
C LEU A 73 3.84 23.06 23.68
N ASN A 74 3.56 24.35 23.84
CA ASN A 74 2.25 24.88 24.24
C ASN A 74 1.27 24.95 23.06
N CYS A 75 1.71 24.66 21.84
CA CYS A 75 0.84 24.71 20.67
C CYS A 75 -0.18 23.57 20.71
N ILE A 76 -1.46 23.91 20.55
CA ILE A 76 -2.60 22.98 20.52
C ILE A 76 -2.32 21.81 19.56
N THR A 77 -1.72 22.10 18.39
CA THR A 77 -1.40 21.07 17.40
C THR A 77 -0.35 20.05 17.90
N ARG A 78 0.61 20.47 18.73
CA ARG A 78 1.62 19.58 19.33
C ARG A 78 1.04 18.76 20.49
N GLN A 79 0.16 19.36 21.29
CA GLN A 79 -0.59 18.63 22.32
C GLN A 79 -1.53 17.58 21.71
N ALA A 80 -2.20 17.92 20.60
CA ALA A 80 -3.08 17.00 19.87
C ALA A 80 -2.35 15.77 19.31
N LEU A 81 -1.04 15.85 19.02
CA LEU A 81 -0.25 14.69 18.58
C LEU A 81 -0.10 13.62 19.66
N THR A 82 0.01 14.03 20.92
CA THR A 82 0.20 13.14 22.07
C THR A 82 -1.12 12.80 22.75
N TRP A 83 -2.23 13.40 22.30
CA TRP A 83 -3.54 13.22 22.91
C TRP A 83 -4.09 11.82 22.66
N ASN A 84 -4.37 11.09 23.74
CA ASN A 84 -5.08 9.83 23.70
C ASN A 84 -6.58 10.07 23.89
N PRO A 85 -7.44 9.91 22.86
CA PRO A 85 -8.86 10.14 23.01
C PRO A 85 -9.49 9.05 23.88
N GLN A 86 -9.83 9.42 25.11
CA GLN A 86 -10.55 8.56 26.06
C GLN A 86 -11.98 8.32 25.56
N GLY A 87 -12.37 7.06 25.40
CA GLY A 87 -13.75 6.68 25.05
C GLY A 87 -13.87 5.46 24.12
N GLN A 88 -15.07 4.87 24.09
CA GLN A 88 -15.38 3.74 23.21
C GLN A 88 -15.77 4.24 21.83
N ARG A 89 -15.21 3.60 20.78
CA ARG A 89 -15.53 3.93 19.39
C ARG A 89 -16.85 3.28 18.98
N LYS A 90 -17.66 3.99 18.18
CA LYS A 90 -18.85 3.40 17.55
C LYS A 90 -18.45 2.22 16.64
N ARG A 91 -19.20 1.12 16.72
CA ARG A 91 -19.05 -0.07 15.87
C ARG A 91 -19.17 0.35 14.40
N GLY A 92 -18.22 -0.06 13.55
CA GLY A 92 -18.17 0.28 12.12
C GLY A 92 -17.15 1.35 11.71
N ARG A 93 -16.54 2.08 12.66
CA ARG A 93 -15.45 3.01 12.33
C ARG A 93 -14.13 2.25 12.09
N PRO A 94 -13.38 2.54 11.01
CA PRO A 94 -12.09 1.92 10.74
C PRO A 94 -11.12 2.05 11.92
N LYS A 95 -10.39 0.96 12.22
CA LYS A 95 -9.50 0.86 13.39
C LYS A 95 -8.18 1.61 13.19
N ASN A 96 -7.80 1.86 11.94
CA ASN A 96 -6.59 2.57 11.55
C ASN A 96 -6.76 4.08 11.76
N THR A 97 -5.94 4.66 12.63
CA THR A 97 -5.93 6.08 12.97
C THR A 97 -4.50 6.57 12.84
N LEU A 98 -4.30 7.83 12.42
CA LEU A 98 -2.98 8.44 12.29
C LEU A 98 -2.08 8.17 13.51
N GLY A 99 -2.61 8.32 14.73
CA GLY A 99 -1.86 8.04 15.97
C GLY A 99 -1.39 6.58 16.11
N ARG A 100 -2.23 5.60 15.75
CA ARG A 100 -1.86 4.16 15.84
C ARG A 100 -0.86 3.76 14.79
N GLU A 101 -1.03 4.25 13.56
CA GLU A 101 -0.07 3.97 12.48
C GLU A 101 1.29 4.62 12.77
N MET A 102 1.29 5.82 13.37
CA MET A 102 2.51 6.46 13.86
C MET A 102 3.14 5.68 15.01
N GLU A 103 2.36 5.20 15.97
CA GLU A 103 2.86 4.40 17.08
C GLU A 103 3.51 3.10 16.60
N ILE A 104 2.92 2.44 15.60
CA ILE A 104 3.50 1.26 14.95
C ILE A 104 4.84 1.62 14.28
N ASP A 105 4.89 2.71 13.52
CA ASP A 105 6.12 3.18 12.89
C ASP A 105 7.19 3.59 13.92
N MET A 106 6.80 4.19 15.04
CA MET A 106 7.69 4.53 16.15
C MET A 106 8.24 3.29 16.84
N ARG A 107 7.39 2.28 17.05
CA ARG A 107 7.79 0.98 17.59
C ARG A 107 8.82 0.29 16.68
N LYS A 108 8.65 0.37 15.36
CA LYS A 108 9.64 -0.14 14.39
C LYS A 108 11.00 0.58 14.48
N MET A 109 11.00 1.87 14.84
CA MET A 109 12.23 2.63 15.01
C MET A 109 12.89 2.49 16.38
N ASN A 110 12.22 1.84 17.33
CA ASN A 110 12.63 1.77 18.73
C ASN A 110 12.99 3.15 19.31
N LYS A 111 12.13 4.15 19.09
CA LYS A 111 12.35 5.53 19.56
C LYS A 111 11.18 6.02 20.40
N ASN A 112 11.52 6.83 21.39
CA ASN A 112 10.52 7.54 22.18
C ASN A 112 10.13 8.89 21.53
N TRP A 113 8.97 9.43 21.90
CA TRP A 113 8.48 10.75 21.48
C TRP A 113 9.46 11.87 21.81
N MET A 114 10.16 11.79 22.95
CA MET A 114 11.14 12.80 23.37
C MET A 114 12.38 12.81 22.46
N GLU A 115 12.87 11.64 22.05
CA GLU A 115 14.00 11.53 21.13
C GLU A 115 13.61 11.96 19.71
N LEU A 116 12.39 11.67 19.30
CA LEU A 116 11.83 12.14 18.03
C LEU A 116 11.67 13.67 18.03
N ALA A 117 11.23 14.26 19.14
CA ALA A 117 11.16 15.71 19.27
C ALA A 117 12.54 16.36 19.14
N LYS A 118 13.56 15.82 19.83
CA LYS A 118 14.96 16.27 19.70
C LYS A 118 15.48 16.11 18.27
N LYS A 119 15.21 14.97 17.61
CA LYS A 119 15.62 14.73 16.21
C LYS A 119 14.85 15.56 15.19
N ALA A 120 13.62 15.99 15.50
CA ALA A 120 12.84 16.84 14.61
C ALA A 120 13.39 18.26 14.51
N GLU A 121 14.12 18.71 15.53
CA GLU A 121 14.79 20.02 15.56
C GLU A 121 15.91 20.08 14.51
N ASP A 122 16.71 19.02 14.43
CA ASP A 122 17.66 18.82 13.33
C ASP A 122 16.92 18.47 12.02
N ARG A 123 16.86 19.43 11.10
CA ARG A 123 16.20 19.25 9.79
C ARG A 123 16.86 18.19 8.92
N VAL A 124 18.18 18.04 9.01
CA VAL A 124 18.94 17.09 8.19
C VAL A 124 18.77 15.68 8.76
N GLY A 125 18.97 15.52 10.06
CA GLY A 125 18.73 14.27 10.78
C GLY A 125 17.28 13.79 10.65
N TRP A 126 16.30 14.70 10.68
CA TRP A 126 14.90 14.36 10.42
C TRP A 126 14.70 13.83 9.00
N ARG A 127 15.27 14.50 7.98
CA ARG A 127 15.15 14.06 6.58
C ARG A 127 15.75 12.67 6.37
N MET A 128 16.91 12.40 6.96
CA MET A 128 17.57 11.08 6.90
C MET A 128 16.72 9.99 7.56
N LEU A 129 16.15 10.27 8.73
CA LEU A 129 15.27 9.35 9.45
C LEU A 129 14.01 9.03 8.64
N VAL A 130 13.34 10.04 8.08
CA VAL A 130 12.15 9.85 7.24
C VAL A 130 12.49 9.15 5.92
N GLY A 131 13.67 9.43 5.36
CA GLY A 131 14.20 8.72 4.19
C GLY A 131 14.36 7.23 4.47
N GLY A 132 15.08 6.87 5.55
CA GLY A 132 15.31 5.47 5.93
C GLY A 132 14.02 4.70 6.23
N LEU A 133 13.03 5.36 6.85
CA LEU A 133 11.68 4.79 7.00
C LEU A 133 11.08 4.42 5.65
N CYS A 134 11.20 5.29 4.66
CA CYS A 134 10.48 5.16 3.39
C CYS A 134 11.26 4.49 2.27
N SER A 135 12.43 3.92 2.58
CA SER A 135 13.26 3.14 1.65
C SER A 135 13.09 1.63 1.82
N THR A 136 12.22 1.17 2.73
CA THR A 136 11.96 -0.25 2.98
C THR A 136 11.05 -0.85 1.89
N GLY A 137 11.56 -0.89 0.65
CA GLY A 137 10.77 -1.35 -0.49
C GLY A 137 11.52 -1.62 -1.79
N SER A 138 12.85 -1.48 -1.82
CA SER A 138 13.66 -1.82 -3.00
C SER A 138 14.88 -2.69 -2.66
N ASN A 139 14.72 -3.73 -1.85
CA ASN A 139 15.61 -4.89 -1.97
C ASN A 139 15.24 -5.60 -3.28
N ARG A 140 15.98 -5.35 -4.37
CA ARG A 140 17.20 -6.09 -4.78
C ARG A 140 16.93 -7.59 -4.81
N ARG A 141 16.30 -8.02 -5.91
CA ARG A 141 16.54 -9.35 -6.47
C ARG A 141 17.66 -9.17 -7.49
N ASN A 142 18.88 -9.52 -7.11
CA ASN A 142 19.81 -10.13 -8.06
C ASN A 142 19.69 -11.64 -7.86
#